data_AF-A0A6J6EKN1-F1
#
_entry.id   AF-A0A6J6EKN1-F1
#
_cell.length_a   1.000
_cell.length_b   1.000
_cell.length_c   1.000
_cell.angle_alpha   90.00
_cell.angle_beta   90.00
_cell.angle_gamma   90.00
#
_symmetry.space_group_name_H-M   'P 1'
#
loop_
_entity.id
_entity.type
_entity.pdbx_description
1 polymer ?
#
loop_
_entity_poly.entity_id
_entity_poly.type
_entity_poly.pdbx_seq_one_letter_code
_entity_poly.pdbx_strand_id
1 'polypeptide(L)'
;MSTATEHNTSTEHADGHAEEHHGASDKQYIVIALILAALTAIEVSTYYVDFGPLFMPTLFVLMTVKFIVVASYFMHLKFDNKLFSYLFYTGLILAVTVYAGALSTFKFFLQKG
;
A
#
# COMPACT_ATOMS: atom_id res chain seq x y z
N MET A 1 -2.41 53.62 -26.52
CA MET A 1 -2.72 52.83 -25.30
C MET A 1 -2.12 51.46 -25.51
N SER A 2 -0.97 51.19 -24.88
CA SER A 2 -0.16 49.99 -25.09
C SER A 2 -0.26 49.15 -23.82
N THR A 3 -0.83 47.95 -23.91
CA THR A 3 -0.87 47.00 -22.78
C THR A 3 0.46 46.25 -22.74
N ALA A 4 1.27 46.55 -21.74
CA ALA A 4 2.53 45.87 -21.47
C ALA A 4 2.27 44.45 -20.95
N THR A 5 2.91 43.49 -21.60
CA THR A 5 3.20 42.16 -21.07
C THR A 5 4.30 42.31 -20.03
N GLU A 6 4.05 41.91 -18.78
CA GLU A 6 5.10 41.65 -17.81
C GLU A 6 5.05 40.18 -17.42
N HIS A 7 5.92 39.41 -18.06
CA HIS A 7 6.46 38.17 -17.54
C HIS A 7 7.71 38.56 -16.74
N ASN A 8 7.71 38.32 -15.43
CA ASN A 8 8.95 38.40 -14.66
C ASN A 8 9.11 37.14 -13.81
N THR A 9 10.20 36.47 -14.10
CA THR A 9 10.73 35.27 -13.47
C THR A 9 11.37 35.64 -12.13
N SER A 10 10.90 35.02 -11.04
CA SER A 10 11.63 34.93 -9.77
C SER A 10 11.59 33.46 -9.37
N THR A 11 12.64 32.71 -9.73
CA THR A 11 13.79 32.41 -8.87
C THR A 11 13.43 31.49 -7.71
N GLU A 12 14.06 30.32 -7.77
CA GLU A 12 14.24 29.31 -6.74
C GLU A 12 14.16 29.87 -5.31
N HIS A 13 13.20 29.35 -4.54
CA HIS A 13 13.35 29.18 -3.11
C HIS A 13 13.35 27.68 -2.82
N ALA A 14 14.55 27.11 -2.87
CA ALA A 14 14.88 25.90 -2.13
C ALA A 14 14.89 26.26 -0.64
N ASP A 15 13.70 26.46 -0.06
CA ASP A 15 13.56 26.64 1.38
C ASP A 15 13.38 25.27 2.03
N GLY A 16 14.51 24.77 2.54
CA GLY A 16 14.53 23.68 3.50
C GLY A 16 13.84 24.13 4.79
N HIS A 17 12.51 23.95 4.84
CA HIS A 17 11.76 24.08 6.08
C HIS A 17 12.04 22.88 6.99
N ALA A 18 13.09 23.02 7.78
CA ALA A 18 13.21 22.37 9.08
C ALA A 18 12.19 23.02 10.03
N GLU A 19 11.00 22.44 10.13
CA GLU A 19 10.02 22.75 11.18
C GLU A 19 9.80 21.50 12.01
N GLU A 20 10.15 21.61 13.29
CA GLU A 20 10.06 20.57 14.30
C GLU A 20 8.63 20.44 14.83
N HIS A 21 8.19 19.18 14.95
CA HIS A 21 7.20 18.64 15.90
C HIS A 21 5.75 19.16 15.82
N HIS A 22 4.81 18.28 15.41
CA HIS A 22 3.47 18.01 16.02
C HIS A 22 2.52 17.21 15.08
N GLY A 23 3.01 16.14 14.46
CA GLY A 23 2.20 15.13 13.76
C GLY A 23 3.06 13.88 13.58
N ALA A 24 2.47 12.70 13.37
CA ALA A 24 3.27 11.56 12.93
C ALA A 24 4.08 12.01 11.69
N SER A 25 5.39 12.16 11.86
CA SER A 25 6.25 12.97 11.00
C SER A 25 6.11 12.49 9.56
N ASP A 26 5.87 13.36 8.58
CA ASP A 26 5.82 13.01 7.15
C ASP A 26 7.01 12.12 6.72
N LYS A 27 8.14 12.30 7.41
CA LYS A 27 9.34 11.45 7.32
C LYS A 27 9.05 9.96 7.53
N GLN A 28 8.18 9.60 8.47
CA GLN A 28 7.78 8.21 8.72
C GLN A 28 7.05 7.62 7.50
N TYR A 29 6.07 8.34 6.93
CA TYR A 29 5.36 7.89 5.73
C TYR A 29 6.30 7.74 4.54
N ILE A 30 7.25 8.67 4.37
CA ILE A 30 8.27 8.60 3.32
C ILE A 30 9.15 7.36 3.50
N VAL A 31 9.61 7.06 4.72
CA VAL A 31 10.40 5.85 4.99
C VAL A 31 9.59 4.59 4.66
N ILE A 32 8.32 4.53 5.03
CA ILE A 32 7.46 3.37 4.74
C ILE A 32 7.19 3.25 3.24
N ALA A 33 7.00 4.36 2.53
CA ALA A 33 6.88 4.39 1.07
C ALA A 33 8.15 3.82 0.41
N LEU A 34 9.33 4.19 0.89
CA LEU A 34 10.60 3.65 0.38
C LEU A 34 10.73 2.14 0.64
N ILE A 35 10.30 1.66 1.81
CA ILE A 35 10.27 0.21 2.11
C ILE A 35 9.31 -0.50 1.15
N LEU A 36 8.12 0.05 0.90
CA LEU A 36 7.16 -0.52 -0.06
C LEU A 36 7.70 -0.50 -1.49
N ALA A 37 8.41 0.57 -1.88
CA ALA A 37 9.06 0.66 -3.17
C ALA A 37 10.15 -0.43 -3.31
N ALA A 38 10.96 -0.65 -2.28
CA ALA A 38 11.94 -1.73 -2.25
C ALA A 38 11.29 -3.12 -2.33
N LEU A 39 10.23 -3.38 -1.55
CA LEU A 39 9.46 -4.62 -1.65
C LEU A 39 8.84 -4.81 -3.05
N THR A 40 8.52 -3.72 -3.73
CA THR A 40 7.99 -3.75 -5.11
C THR A 40 9.07 -3.98 -6.13
N ALA A 41 10.25 -3.39 -5.97
CA ALA A 41 11.41 -3.72 -6.79
C ALA A 41 11.80 -5.20 -6.63
N ILE A 42 11.75 -5.73 -5.39
CA ILE A 42 11.97 -7.15 -5.12
C ILE A 42 10.93 -8.01 -5.84
N GLU A 43 9.63 -7.70 -5.71
CA GLU A 43 8.57 -8.41 -6.44
C GLU A 43 8.76 -8.33 -7.95
N VAL A 44 9.13 -7.17 -8.49
CA VAL A 44 9.38 -7.04 -9.93
C VAL A 44 10.59 -7.88 -10.34
N SER A 45 11.64 -7.94 -9.51
CA SER A 45 12.83 -8.75 -9.78
C SER A 45 12.55 -10.25 -9.80
N THR A 46 11.50 -10.72 -9.11
CA THR A 46 11.11 -12.15 -9.17
C THR A 46 10.57 -12.59 -10.52
N TYR A 47 10.16 -11.67 -11.39
CA TYR A 47 9.81 -11.99 -12.77
C TYR A 47 11.04 -12.13 -13.69
N TYR A 48 12.18 -11.56 -13.31
CA TYR A 48 13.42 -11.59 -14.11
C TYR A 48 14.38 -12.70 -13.68
N VAL A 49 14.22 -13.23 -12.47
CA VAL A 49 15.05 -14.30 -11.91
C VAL A 49 14.18 -15.52 -11.65
N ASP A 50 14.67 -16.70 -12.01
CA ASP A 50 13.89 -17.93 -11.89
C ASP A 50 13.95 -18.47 -10.44
N PHE A 51 12.88 -18.24 -9.69
CA PHE A 51 12.73 -18.68 -8.28
C PHE A 51 12.16 -20.11 -8.16
N GLY A 52 11.90 -20.77 -9.29
CA GLY A 52 11.37 -22.14 -9.33
C GLY A 52 10.07 -22.31 -8.52
N PRO A 53 9.89 -23.43 -7.79
CA PRO A 53 8.66 -23.69 -7.01
C PRO A 53 8.36 -22.65 -5.91
N LEU A 54 9.36 -21.87 -5.48
CA LEU A 54 9.20 -20.84 -4.45
C LEU A 54 8.65 -19.51 -5.00
N PHE A 55 8.49 -19.37 -6.31
CA PHE A 55 7.92 -18.17 -6.92
C PHE A 55 6.51 -17.86 -6.39
N MET A 56 5.58 -18.81 -6.50
CA MET A 56 4.20 -18.62 -6.03
C MET A 56 4.07 -18.24 -4.54
N PRO A 57 4.66 -18.99 -3.58
CA PRO A 57 4.54 -18.63 -2.17
C PRO A 57 5.22 -17.30 -1.84
N THR A 58 6.36 -16.99 -2.46
CA THR A 58 7.06 -15.70 -2.26
C THR A 58 6.18 -14.53 -2.67
N LEU A 59 5.53 -14.63 -3.83
CA LEU A 59 4.66 -13.58 -4.37
C LEU A 59 3.44 -13.37 -3.46
N PHE A 60 2.84 -14.46 -2.97
CA PHE A 60 1.72 -14.39 -2.04
C PHE A 60 2.09 -13.72 -0.70
N VAL A 61 3.29 -14.04 -0.18
CA VAL A 61 3.83 -13.41 1.04
C VAL A 61 4.08 -11.91 0.80
N LEU A 62 4.74 -11.54 -0.30
CA LEU A 62 5.02 -10.14 -0.63
C LEU A 62 3.73 -9.33 -0.78
N MET A 63 2.71 -9.87 -1.46
CA MET A 63 1.41 -9.23 -1.58
C MET A 63 0.74 -9.01 -0.22
N THR A 64 0.73 -10.04 0.63
CA THR A 64 0.13 -9.96 1.97
C THR A 64 0.83 -8.92 2.84
N VAL A 65 2.17 -8.90 2.83
CA VAL A 65 2.97 -7.94 3.60
C VAL A 65 2.69 -6.52 3.14
N LYS A 66 2.72 -6.25 1.83
CA LYS A 66 2.43 -4.91 1.29
C LYS A 66 1.02 -4.45 1.66
N PHE A 67 0.04 -5.33 1.53
CA PHE A 67 -1.34 -5.04 1.91
C PHE A 67 -1.43 -4.61 3.38
N ILE A 68 -0.83 -5.36 4.31
CA ILE A 68 -0.87 -5.04 5.74
C ILE A 68 -0.17 -3.71 6.03
N VAL A 69 0.99 -3.46 5.41
CA VAL A 69 1.74 -2.21 5.60
C VAL A 69 0.94 -1.01 5.10
N VAL A 70 0.33 -1.11 3.90
CA VAL A 70 -0.51 -0.05 3.34
C VAL A 70 -1.76 0.18 4.19
N ALA A 71 -2.47 -0.88 4.57
CA ALA A 71 -3.66 -0.77 5.42
C ALA A 71 -3.33 -0.17 6.79
N SER A 72 -2.22 -0.59 7.40
CA SER A 72 -1.84 -0.09 8.73
C SER A 72 -1.40 1.37 8.69
N TYR A 73 -0.50 1.74 7.76
CA TYR A 73 0.13 3.06 7.76
C TYR A 73 -0.54 4.05 6.83
N PHE A 74 -0.73 3.73 5.54
CA PHE A 74 -1.27 4.66 4.53
C PHE A 74 -2.80 4.83 4.58
N MET A 75 -3.54 3.83 5.06
CA MET A 75 -4.98 4.00 5.36
C MET A 75 -5.22 4.58 6.76
N HIS A 76 -4.15 4.99 7.46
CA HIS A 76 -4.17 5.62 8.78
C HIS A 76 -4.70 4.76 9.95
N LEU A 77 -5.03 3.48 9.72
CA LEU A 77 -5.58 2.59 10.75
C LEU A 77 -4.70 2.43 12.00
N LYS A 78 -3.38 2.60 11.87
CA LYS A 78 -2.40 2.58 12.97
C LYS A 78 -2.43 3.87 13.81
N PHE A 79 -2.72 5.00 13.19
CA PHE A 79 -2.71 6.33 13.80
C PHE A 79 -4.10 6.80 14.25
N ASP A 80 -5.15 6.15 13.75
CA ASP A 80 -6.54 6.38 14.11
C ASP A 80 -6.99 5.47 15.28
N ASN A 81 -8.25 5.61 15.71
CA ASN A 81 -8.85 4.83 16.78
C ASN A 81 -8.89 3.34 16.42
N LYS A 82 -8.55 2.49 17.40
CA LYS A 82 -8.53 1.02 17.25
C LYS A 82 -9.84 0.42 16.75
N LEU A 83 -10.95 1.14 16.92
CA LEU A 83 -12.25 0.77 16.36
C LEU A 83 -12.23 0.63 14.83
N PHE A 84 -11.59 1.55 14.10
CA PHE A 84 -11.48 1.47 12.64
C PHE A 84 -10.61 0.30 12.19
N SER A 85 -9.49 0.07 12.87
CA SER A 85 -8.68 -1.13 12.67
C SER A 85 -9.52 -2.40 12.86
N TYR A 86 -10.28 -2.50 13.96
CA TYR A 86 -11.09 -3.68 14.24
C TYR A 86 -12.19 -3.90 13.20
N LEU A 87 -12.93 -2.85 12.83
CA LEU A 87 -13.96 -2.93 11.78
C LEU A 87 -13.38 -3.34 10.42
N PHE A 88 -12.20 -2.83 10.06
CA PHE A 88 -11.54 -3.22 8.82
C PHE A 88 -11.12 -4.70 8.82
N TYR A 89 -10.41 -5.16 9.86
CA TYR A 89 -9.94 -6.54 9.93
C TYR A 89 -11.09 -7.55 10.07
N THR A 90 -12.14 -7.22 10.83
CA THR A 90 -13.35 -8.07 10.90
C THR A 90 -14.07 -8.14 9.56
N GLY A 91 -14.19 -7.01 8.85
CA GLY A 91 -14.71 -6.96 7.48
C GLY A 91 -13.87 -7.79 6.51
N LEU A 92 -12.54 -7.72 6.61
CA LEU A 92 -11.61 -8.52 5.79
C LEU A 92 -11.80 -10.02 6.03
N ILE A 93 -11.84 -10.45 7.29
CA ILE A 93 -12.06 -11.86 7.66
C ILE A 93 -13.42 -12.34 7.17
N LEU A 94 -14.46 -11.52 7.34
CA LEU A 94 -15.81 -11.84 6.88
C LEU A 94 -15.83 -11.97 5.35
N ALA A 95 -15.20 -11.05 4.61
CA ALA A 95 -15.12 -11.10 3.15
C ALA A 95 -14.40 -12.37 2.66
N VAL A 96 -13.25 -12.71 3.24
CA VAL A 96 -12.51 -13.94 2.92
C VAL A 96 -13.35 -15.19 3.21
N THR A 97 -14.04 -15.20 4.36
CA THR A 97 -14.89 -16.33 4.77
C THR A 97 -16.07 -16.52 3.81
N VAL A 98 -16.78 -15.45 3.47
CA VAL A 98 -17.91 -15.49 2.53
C VAL A 98 -17.43 -15.92 1.15
N TYR A 99 -16.31 -15.38 0.68
CA TYR A 99 -15.71 -15.76 -0.60
C TYR A 99 -15.32 -17.25 -0.64
N ALA A 100 -14.64 -17.74 0.41
CA ALA A 100 -14.29 -19.15 0.53
C ALA A 100 -15.53 -20.06 0.59
N GLY A 101 -16.59 -19.63 1.28
CA GLY A 101 -17.89 -20.32 1.30
C GLY A 101 -18.50 -20.42 -0.09
N ALA A 102 -18.54 -19.32 -0.85
CA ALA A 102 -19.04 -19.30 -2.21
C ALA A 102 -18.21 -20.22 -3.15
N LEU A 103 -16.88 -20.18 -3.06
CA LEU A 103 -16.01 -21.09 -3.82
C LEU A 103 -16.24 -22.56 -3.46
N SER A 104 -16.52 -22.85 -2.18
CA SER A 104 -16.82 -24.20 -1.71
C SER A 104 -18.11 -24.75 -2.35
N THR A 105 -19.13 -23.91 -2.55
CA THR A 105 -20.35 -24.29 -3.28
C THR A 105 -20.05 -24.67 -4.73
N PHE A 106 -19.21 -23.90 -5.43
CA PHE A 106 -18.80 -24.22 -6.81
C PHE A 106 -17.94 -25.47 -6.90
N LYS A 107 -16.98 -25.68 -5.97
CA LYS A 107 -16.19 -26.91 -5.88
C LYS A 107 -17.07 -28.14 -5.66
N PHE A 108 -18.05 -28.04 -4.76
CA PHE A 108 -19.04 -29.10 -4.52
C PHE A 108 -19.89 -29.39 -5.76
N PHE A 109 -20.19 -28.39 -6.58
CA PHE A 109 -20.97 -28.55 -7.81
C PHE A 109 -20.13 -29.10 -8.98
N LEU A 110 -18.89 -28.62 -9.15
CA LEU A 110 -17.94 -29.07 -10.19
C LEU A 110 -17.41 -30.48 -9.95
N GLN A 111 -17.40 -30.96 -8.71
CA GLN A 111 -16.99 -32.33 -8.38
C GLN A 111 -18.11 -33.37 -8.56
N LYS A 112 -19.35 -32.92 -8.79
CA LYS A 112 -20.54 -33.79 -8.84
C LYS A 112 -21.16 -33.93 -10.25
N GLY A 113 -20.53 -33.39 -11.29
CA GLY A 113 -20.89 -33.59 -12.70
C GLY A 113 -19.75 -34.24 -13.46
#